data_AF-A6QW37-F1
#
_entry.id   AF-A6QW37-F1
#
_cell.length_a   1.000
_cell.length_b   1.000
_cell.length_c   1.000
_cell.angle_alpha   90.00
_cell.angle_beta   90.00
_cell.angle_gamma   90.00
#
_symmetry.space_group_name_H-M   'P 1'
#
loop_
_entity.id
_entity.type
_entity.pdbx_description
1 polymer ?
#
loop_
_entity_poly.entity_id
_entity_poly.type
_entity_poly.pdbx_seq_one_letter_code
_entity_poly.pdbx_strand_id
1 'polypeptide(L)'
;MASQLPTYTCEQLAKYISFTFGCPPDQGMTKLVELEALVQKDPLKALTMLQQRQLAAVPFSNVVLHYSQHQTISLDPDYLFHKLIERGLGGYCLENTGLLAIVIRSLGYQFYTTAGREADWYPQGPHDTGGNSQQE
;
A
#
# COMPACT_ATOMS: atom_id res chain seq x y z
N MET A 1 -1.93 -27.22 4.88
CA MET A 1 -0.87 -26.47 5.59
C MET A 1 -1.33 -25.03 5.64
N ALA A 2 -1.52 -24.44 6.82
CA ALA A 2 -1.88 -23.02 6.88
C ALA A 2 -0.73 -22.23 6.24
N SER A 3 -0.99 -21.60 5.09
CA SER A 3 -0.02 -20.71 4.45
C SER A 3 0.33 -19.61 5.45
N GLN A 4 1.57 -19.61 5.95
CA GLN A 4 2.05 -18.52 6.80
C GLN A 4 1.96 -17.23 5.97
N LEU A 5 1.15 -16.28 6.45
CA LEU A 5 1.04 -14.99 5.78
C LEU A 5 2.38 -14.26 5.91
N PRO A 6 2.84 -13.57 4.85
CA PRO A 6 4.16 -12.97 4.84
C PRO A 6 4.31 -11.87 5.90
N THR A 7 5.50 -11.80 6.49
CA THR A 7 5.95 -10.78 7.45
C THR A 7 7.34 -10.29 7.04
N TYR A 8 7.65 -9.03 7.36
CA TYR A 8 8.97 -8.45 7.16
C TYR A 8 9.88 -8.67 8.36
N THR A 9 11.18 -8.73 8.10
CA THR A 9 12.20 -8.79 9.17
C THR A 9 12.34 -7.45 9.89
N CYS A 10 13.01 -7.44 11.05
CA CYS A 10 13.29 -6.22 11.79
C CYS A 10 14.07 -5.19 10.95
N GLU A 11 15.02 -5.64 10.12
CA GLU A 11 15.79 -4.76 9.23
C GLU A 11 14.92 -4.15 8.14
N GLN A 12 14.02 -4.93 7.54
CA GLN A 12 13.06 -4.43 6.57
C GLN A 12 12.10 -3.42 7.22
N LEU A 13 11.61 -3.68 8.43
CA LEU A 13 10.78 -2.74 9.18
C LEU A 13 11.52 -1.45 9.51
N ALA A 14 12.77 -1.52 9.95
CA ALA A 14 13.59 -0.35 10.24
C ALA A 14 13.81 0.51 8.98
N LYS A 15 14.10 -0.12 7.83
CA LYS A 15 14.20 0.56 6.52
C LYS A 15 12.88 1.21 6.12
N TYR A 16 11.77 0.48 6.24
CA TYR A 16 10.43 0.99 5.94
C TYR A 16 10.08 2.22 6.81
N ILE A 17 10.40 2.17 8.10
CA ILE A 17 10.15 3.30 9.03
C ILE A 17 11.04 4.48 8.67
N SER A 18 12.33 4.26 8.40
CA SER A 18 13.22 5.34 7.95
C SER A 18 12.68 6.04 6.71
N PHE A 19 12.28 5.25 5.71
CA PHE A 19 11.68 5.75 4.47
C PHE A 19 10.39 6.54 4.73
N THR A 20 9.43 5.98 5.48
CA THR A 20 8.11 6.60 5.67
C THR A 20 8.08 7.76 6.67
N PHE A 21 9.00 7.78 7.64
CA PHE A 21 9.11 8.86 8.62
C PHE A 21 10.04 9.98 8.15
N GLY A 22 10.77 9.76 7.05
CA GLY A 22 11.75 10.72 6.53
C GLY A 22 12.91 10.93 7.49
N CYS A 23 13.29 9.91 8.27
CA CYS A 23 14.43 9.97 9.16
C CYS A 23 15.66 9.29 8.54
N PRO A 24 16.87 9.69 8.94
CA PRO A 24 18.11 9.03 8.50
C PRO A 24 18.11 7.50 8.72
N PRO A 25 18.74 6.70 7.83
CA PRO A 25 18.70 5.24 7.91
C PRO A 25 19.21 4.63 9.22
N ASP A 26 20.18 5.28 9.86
CA ASP A 26 20.74 4.90 11.17
C ASP A 26 19.71 5.04 12.32
N GLN A 27 18.68 5.86 12.13
CA GLN A 27 17.61 6.06 13.11
C GLN A 27 16.42 5.12 12.94
N GLY A 28 16.38 4.33 11.86
CA GLY A 28 15.26 3.44 11.55
C GLY A 28 14.96 2.44 12.67
N MET A 29 16.01 1.85 13.27
CA MET A 29 15.85 0.87 14.34
C MET A 29 15.35 1.49 15.65
N THR A 30 15.85 2.68 16.01
CA THR A 30 15.37 3.43 17.17
C THR A 30 13.89 3.78 17.04
N LYS A 31 13.49 4.25 15.84
CA LYS A 31 12.10 4.57 15.55
C LYS A 31 11.20 3.34 15.51
N LEU A 32 11.72 2.19 15.10
CA LEU A 32 11.01 0.91 15.19
C LEU A 32 10.67 0.55 16.64
N VAL A 33 11.66 0.61 17.55
CA VAL A 33 11.44 0.32 18.97
C VAL A 33 10.44 1.31 19.60
N GLU A 34 10.54 2.60 19.28
CA GLU A 34 9.56 3.61 19.71
C GLU A 34 8.15 3.29 19.20
N LEU A 35 8.03 2.87 17.93
CA LEU A 35 6.76 2.50 17.32
C LEU A 35 6.19 1.24 17.97
N GLU A 36 6.98 0.19 18.18
CA GLU A 36 6.55 -1.05 18.83
C GLU A 36 6.05 -0.79 20.26
N ALA A 37 6.75 0.05 21.02
CA ALA A 37 6.29 0.49 22.33
C ALA A 37 4.95 1.25 22.25
N LEU A 38 4.77 2.08 21.21
CA LEU A 38 3.51 2.76 20.96
C LEU A 38 2.40 1.79 20.55
N VAL A 39 2.68 0.76 19.75
CA VAL A 39 1.71 -0.29 19.38
C VAL A 39 1.18 -0.99 20.62
N GLN A 40 2.05 -1.30 21.59
CA GLN A 40 1.63 -1.93 22.85
C GLN A 40 0.82 -0.98 23.75
N LYS A 41 1.17 0.32 23.76
CA LYS A 41 0.53 1.31 24.62
C LYS A 41 -0.80 1.83 24.06
N ASP A 42 -0.85 2.11 22.76
CA ASP A 42 -1.97 2.74 22.05
C ASP A 42 -1.95 2.31 20.57
N PRO A 43 -2.49 1.11 20.26
CA PRO A 43 -2.42 0.54 18.90
C PRO A 43 -3.18 1.37 17.88
N LEU A 44 -4.29 2.01 18.25
CA LEU A 44 -5.04 2.86 17.31
C LEU A 44 -4.21 4.06 16.88
N LYS A 45 -3.54 4.72 17.83
CA LYS A 45 -2.68 5.87 17.53
C LYS A 45 -1.47 5.47 16.71
N ALA A 46 -0.84 4.34 17.03
CA ALA A 46 0.27 3.80 16.25
C ALA A 46 -0.13 3.52 14.80
N LEU A 47 -1.26 2.81 14.59
CA LEU A 47 -1.76 2.48 13.27
C LEU A 47 -2.13 3.74 12.46
N THR A 48 -2.81 4.69 13.10
CA THR A 48 -3.19 5.97 12.46
C THR A 48 -1.97 6.72 11.96
N MET A 49 -0.95 6.85 12.81
CA MET A 49 0.31 7.51 12.44
C MET A 49 1.01 6.77 11.31
N LEU A 50 1.10 5.43 11.39
CA LEU A 50 1.76 4.61 10.38
C LEU A 50 1.09 4.75 9.00
N GLN A 51 -0.24 4.71 8.96
CA GLN A 51 -1.02 4.88 7.74
C GLN A 51 -0.80 6.27 7.14
N GLN A 52 -0.84 7.33 7.95
CA GLN A 52 -0.59 8.70 7.48
C GLN A 52 0.82 8.86 6.90
N ARG A 53 1.83 8.28 7.56
CA ARG A 53 3.23 8.29 7.08
C ARG A 53 3.37 7.54 5.76
N GLN A 54 2.74 6.37 5.62
CA GLN A 54 2.78 5.63 4.36
C GLN A 54 2.12 6.41 3.22
N LEU A 55 0.94 6.99 3.45
CA LEU A 55 0.24 7.80 2.45
C LEU A 55 1.04 9.03 2.00
N ALA A 56 1.80 9.64 2.91
CA ALA A 56 2.65 10.79 2.59
C ALA A 56 3.93 10.40 1.84
N ALA A 57 4.46 9.20 2.07
CA ALA A 57 5.76 8.78 1.54
C ALA A 57 5.68 7.91 0.27
N VAL A 58 4.66 7.05 0.14
CA VAL A 58 4.53 6.09 -0.97
C VAL A 58 3.50 6.61 -1.98
N PRO A 59 3.91 6.99 -3.21
CA PRO A 59 2.98 7.51 -4.19
C PRO A 59 2.00 6.45 -4.72
N PHE A 60 0.75 6.84 -4.95
CA PHE A 60 -0.16 6.08 -5.78
C PHE A 60 0.21 6.28 -7.26
N SER A 61 0.57 5.21 -7.96
CA SER A 61 1.06 5.27 -9.35
C SER A 61 0.81 3.98 -10.11
N ASN A 62 0.48 4.09 -11.38
CA ASN A 62 0.35 2.98 -12.33
C ASN A 62 1.43 3.02 -13.44
N VAL A 63 2.48 3.84 -13.29
CA VAL A 63 3.50 4.05 -14.34
C VAL A 63 4.17 2.73 -14.76
N VAL A 64 4.47 1.85 -13.80
CA VAL A 64 5.12 0.56 -14.11
C VAL A 64 4.24 -0.35 -14.97
N LEU A 65 2.92 -0.27 -14.84
CA LEU A 65 1.99 -1.04 -15.67
C LEU A 65 2.12 -0.65 -17.15
N HIS A 66 2.28 0.64 -17.42
CA HIS A 66 2.28 1.17 -18.78
C HIS A 66 3.67 1.18 -19.43
N TYR A 67 4.72 1.38 -18.63
CA TYR A 67 6.05 1.71 -19.14
C TYR A 67 7.16 0.72 -18.75
N SER A 68 6.86 -0.37 -18.04
CA SER A 68 7.86 -1.43 -17.82
C SER A 68 7.97 -2.33 -19.06
N GLN A 69 9.18 -2.86 -19.31
CA GLN A 69 9.44 -3.75 -20.45
C GLN A 69 8.51 -4.97 -20.51
N HIS A 70 8.10 -5.47 -19.34
CA HIS A 70 7.25 -6.66 -19.23
C HIS A 70 5.78 -6.34 -18.95
N GLN A 71 5.43 -5.10 -18.57
CA GLN A 71 4.07 -4.68 -18.21
C GLN A 71 3.41 -5.56 -17.13
N THR A 72 4.22 -6.27 -16.34
CA THR A 72 3.80 -7.16 -15.27
C THR A 72 4.02 -6.51 -13.91
N ILE A 73 3.10 -6.75 -12.99
CA ILE A 73 3.24 -6.34 -11.60
C ILE A 73 3.28 -7.58 -10.71
N SER A 74 4.26 -7.65 -9.82
CA SER A 74 4.37 -8.71 -8.82
C SER A 74 3.86 -8.21 -7.47
N LEU A 75 3.08 -9.06 -6.79
CA LEU A 75 2.64 -8.87 -5.40
C LEU A 75 3.48 -9.68 -4.41
N ASP A 76 4.60 -10.23 -4.87
CA ASP A 76 5.57 -10.89 -4.00
C ASP A 76 6.10 -9.89 -2.94
N PRO A 77 6.14 -10.27 -1.65
CA PRO A 77 6.58 -9.39 -0.56
C PRO A 77 7.93 -8.73 -0.79
N ASP A 78 8.93 -9.49 -1.27
CA ASP A 78 10.29 -8.98 -1.46
C ASP A 78 10.33 -8.02 -2.65
N TYR A 79 9.59 -8.34 -3.72
CA TYR A 79 9.44 -7.45 -4.86
C TYR A 79 8.74 -6.14 -4.49
N LEU A 80 7.64 -6.21 -3.73
CA LEU A 80 6.92 -5.03 -3.24
C LEU A 80 7.83 -4.14 -2.40
N PHE A 81 8.56 -4.74 -1.46
CA PHE A 81 9.49 -4.01 -0.61
C PHE A 81 10.59 -3.33 -1.43
N HIS A 82 11.23 -4.08 -2.33
CA HIS A 82 12.29 -3.54 -3.19
C HIS A 82 11.77 -2.39 -4.07
N LYS A 83 10.60 -2.56 -4.70
CA LYS A 83 9.98 -1.55 -5.57
C LYS A 83 9.61 -0.28 -4.81
N LEU A 84 8.86 -0.41 -3.73
CA LEU A 84 8.22 0.73 -3.07
C LEU A 84 9.15 1.43 -2.07
N ILE A 85 10.00 0.66 -1.37
CA ILE A 85 10.86 1.20 -0.30
C ILE A 85 12.28 1.44 -0.79
N GLU A 86 12.92 0.45 -1.42
CA GLU A 86 14.33 0.59 -1.79
C GLU A 86 14.52 1.44 -3.05
N ARG A 87 13.60 1.33 -4.02
CA ARG A 87 13.63 2.14 -5.24
C ARG A 87 12.79 3.42 -5.16
N GLY A 88 11.94 3.57 -4.13
CA GLY A 88 11.08 4.73 -3.95
C GLY A 88 10.05 4.94 -5.08
N LEU A 89 9.65 3.88 -5.77
CA LEU A 89 8.62 3.97 -6.80
C LEU A 89 7.23 3.91 -6.18
N GLY A 90 6.24 4.46 -6.90
CA GLY A 90 4.84 4.30 -6.53
C GLY A 90 4.26 2.94 -6.95
N GLY A 91 3.06 2.66 -6.45
CA GLY A 91 2.27 1.48 -6.81
C GLY A 91 0.77 1.78 -6.86
N TYR A 92 -0.02 0.85 -7.38
CA TYR A 92 -1.49 0.98 -7.33
C TYR A 92 -2.03 0.40 -6.01
N CYS A 93 -3.36 0.19 -5.91
CA CYS A 93 -4.01 -0.19 -4.65
C CYS A 93 -3.48 -1.50 -4.07
N LEU A 94 -3.36 -2.57 -4.87
CA LEU A 94 -2.92 -3.88 -4.35
C LEU A 94 -1.46 -3.86 -3.86
N GLU A 95 -0.59 -3.03 -4.47
CA GLU A 95 0.80 -2.93 -4.05
C GLU A 95 0.94 -2.13 -2.74
N ASN A 96 0.29 -0.97 -2.66
CA ASN A 96 0.34 -0.11 -1.47
C ASN A 96 -0.31 -0.77 -0.26
N THR A 97 -1.53 -1.30 -0.45
CA THR A 97 -2.26 -1.97 0.62
C THR A 97 -1.59 -3.30 0.97
N GLY A 98 -1.01 -4.00 -0.01
CA GLY A 98 -0.23 -5.22 0.22
C GLY A 98 0.99 -4.96 1.09
N LEU A 99 1.78 -3.93 0.78
CA LEU A 99 2.91 -3.49 1.59
C LEU A 99 2.47 -3.17 3.03
N LEU A 100 1.45 -2.32 3.20
CA LEU A 100 0.95 -1.93 4.52
C LEU A 100 0.47 -3.16 5.32
N ALA A 101 -0.24 -4.08 4.66
CA ALA A 101 -0.74 -5.30 5.28
C ALA A 101 0.41 -6.16 5.85
N ILE A 102 1.50 -6.32 5.10
CA ILE A 102 2.67 -7.07 5.58
C ILE A 102 3.31 -6.34 6.77
N VAL A 103 3.46 -5.02 6.71
CA VAL A 103 4.01 -4.21 7.82
C VAL A 103 3.18 -4.36 9.10
N ILE A 104 1.88 -4.08 9.04
CA ILE A 104 1.03 -4.13 10.25
C ILE A 104 0.91 -5.56 10.79
N ARG A 105 0.95 -6.58 9.92
CA ARG A 105 1.04 -7.98 10.37
C ARG A 105 2.31 -8.24 11.16
N SER A 106 3.44 -7.73 10.67
CA SER A 106 4.75 -7.89 11.32
C SER A 106 4.79 -7.19 12.68
N LEU A 107 4.03 -6.09 12.84
CA LEU A 107 3.84 -5.40 14.12
C LEU A 107 2.81 -6.06 15.06
N GLY A 108 2.22 -7.20 14.66
CA GLY A 108 1.31 -8.00 15.49
C GLY A 108 -0.19 -7.66 15.36
N TYR A 109 -0.58 -6.78 14.45
CA TYR A 109 -2.00 -6.46 14.24
C TYR A 109 -2.77 -7.66 13.67
N GLN A 110 -3.99 -7.84 14.17
CA GLN A 110 -4.95 -8.81 13.64
C GLN A 110 -5.92 -8.09 12.70
N PHE A 111 -6.02 -8.56 11.46
CA PHE A 111 -6.88 -7.97 10.44
C PHE A 111 -7.19 -8.99 9.34
N TYR A 112 -8.15 -8.65 8.49
CA TYR A 112 -8.47 -9.38 7.28
C TYR A 112 -8.42 -8.42 6.09
N THR A 113 -7.91 -8.88 4.95
CA THR A 113 -7.87 -8.11 3.71
C THR A 113 -9.21 -8.23 2.99
N THR A 114 -9.70 -7.13 2.44
CA THR A 114 -10.94 -7.09 1.66
C THR A 114 -10.70 -6.46 0.30
N ALA A 115 -11.60 -6.73 -0.64
CA ALA A 115 -11.66 -6.06 -1.93
C ALA A 115 -12.88 -5.13 -1.97
N GLY A 116 -12.69 -3.92 -2.49
CA GLY A 116 -13.76 -2.97 -2.77
C GLY A 116 -14.14 -3.00 -4.23
N ARG A 117 -15.42 -2.74 -4.52
CA ARG A 117 -15.85 -2.38 -5.87
C ARG A 117 -15.93 -0.87 -5.94
N GLU A 118 -15.09 -0.28 -6.76
CA GLU A 118 -15.19 1.15 -7.07
C GLU A 118 -16.47 1.38 -7.87
N ALA A 119 -17.41 2.14 -7.31
CA ALA A 119 -18.58 2.60 -8.03
C ALA A 119 -18.20 3.85 -8.80
N ASP A 120 -18.30 3.77 -10.12
CA ASP A 120 -18.16 4.95 -10.97
C ASP A 120 -19.36 5.87 -10.69
N TRP A 121 -19.12 6.96 -9.96
CA TRP A 121 -20.13 7.99 -9.68
C TRP A 121 -20.14 9.08 -10.76
N TYR A 122 -19.74 8.78 -11.99
CA TYR A 122 -20.07 9.69 -13.07
C TYR A 122 -21.60 9.73 -13.21
N PRO A 123 -22.28 10.90 -13.02
CA PRO A 123 -23.66 11.01 -13.43
C PRO A 123 -23.65 10.72 -14.93
N GLN A 124 -24.24 9.59 -15.34
CA GLN A 124 -24.35 9.32 -16.76
C GLN A 124 -25.05 10.52 -17.38
N GLY A 125 -24.33 11.25 -18.24
CA GLY A 125 -24.95 12.27 -19.09
C GLY A 125 -26.15 11.63 -19.78
N PRO A 126 -27.19 12.42 -20.11
CA PRO A 126 -28.47 11.86 -20.57
C PRO A 126 -28.20 10.82 -21.65
N HIS A 127 -28.58 9.57 -21.33
CA HIS A 127 -28.63 8.52 -22.32
C HIS A 127 -29.64 9.01 -23.35
N ASP A 128 -29.16 9.45 -24.51
CA ASP A 128 -30.02 9.90 -25.60
C ASP A 128 -30.77 8.68 -26.14
N THR A 129 -31.87 8.34 -25.47
CA THR A 129 -32.83 7.33 -25.89
C THR A 129 -33.87 8.02 -26.76
N GLY A 130 -33.51 8.26 -28.02
CA GLY A 130 -34.44 8.70 -29.05
C GLY A 130 -33.72 8.66 -30.38
N GLY A 131 -34.20 8.02 -31.43
CA GLY A 131 -35.43 7.34 -31.70
C GLY A 131 -35.34 6.99 -33.19
N ASN A 132 -35.71 5.78 -33.53
CA ASN A 132 -35.73 5.32 -34.91
C ASN A 132 -36.79 6.10 -35.69
N SER A 133 -36.41 6.98 -36.62
CA SER A 133 -37.28 7.45 -37.71
C SER A 133 -36.48 8.22 -38.76
N GLN A 134 -36.10 7.56 -39.85
CA GLN A 134 -36.63 7.82 -41.19
C GLN A 134 -35.81 7.02 -42.22
N GLN A 135 -36.48 6.05 -42.85
CA GLN A 135 -36.20 5.63 -44.21
C GLN A 135 -36.61 6.78 -45.13
N GLU A 136 -35.67 7.28 -45.93
CA GLU A 136 -35.88 7.69 -47.34
C GLU A 136 -34.60 7.37 -48.12
#